data_AF-A0A967RBB1-F1
#
_entry.id   AF-A0A967RBB1-F1
#
_cell.length_a   1.000
_cell.length_b   1.000
_cell.length_c   1.000
_cell.angle_alpha   90.00
_cell.angle_beta   90.00
_cell.angle_gamma   90.00
#
_symmetry.space_group_name_H-M   'P 1'
#
loop_
_entity.id
_entity.type
_entity.pdbx_description
1 polymer ?
#
loop_
_entity_poly.entity_id
_entity_poly.type
_entity_poly.pdbx_seq_one_letter_code
_entity_poly.pdbx_strand_id
1 'polypeptide(L)'
;MERDLTAKDVMALLERLKESVEKEECLSCDCLQGLITQIELDATEDVKHLTAPFVVSNEKMHPCLGCDPCPPAVIFAEYIRSRKNL
;
A
#
# COMPACT_ATOMS: atom_id res chain seq x y z
N MET A 1 -12.34 -9.47 -8.18
CA MET A 1 -10.90 -9.75 -8.09
C MET A 1 -10.74 -11.00 -7.27
N GLU A 2 -9.89 -11.91 -7.72
CA GLU A 2 -9.61 -13.16 -7.02
C GLU A 2 -8.76 -12.84 -5.78
N ARG A 3 -9.13 -13.41 -4.62
CA ARG A 3 -8.31 -13.28 -3.42
C ARG A 3 -7.27 -14.38 -3.43
N ASP A 4 -6.01 -14.01 -3.60
CA ASP A 4 -4.88 -14.91 -3.77
C ASP A 4 -3.59 -14.33 -3.16
N LEU A 5 -3.63 -13.12 -2.60
CA LEU A 5 -2.50 -12.51 -1.94
C LEU A 5 -2.30 -13.16 -0.56
N THR A 6 -1.16 -13.79 -0.35
CA THR A 6 -0.85 -14.43 0.93
C THR A 6 -0.28 -13.42 1.93
N ALA A 7 -0.30 -13.73 3.23
CA ALA A 7 0.39 -12.90 4.24
C ALA A 7 1.88 -12.65 3.89
N LYS A 8 2.55 -13.62 3.25
CA LYS A 8 3.95 -13.47 2.82
C LYS A 8 4.08 -12.40 1.73
N ASP A 9 3.17 -12.38 0.77
CA ASP A 9 3.18 -11.39 -0.31
C ASP A 9 2.89 -9.99 0.23
N VAL A 10 1.95 -9.89 1.20
CA VAL A 10 1.67 -8.65 1.92
C VAL A 10 2.91 -8.11 2.62
N MET A 11 3.61 -8.96 3.39
CA MET A 11 4.83 -8.55 4.08
C MET A 11 5.91 -8.07 3.09
N ALA A 12 6.06 -8.75 1.95
CA ALA A 12 7.03 -8.34 0.92
C ALA A 12 6.69 -6.97 0.31
N LEU A 13 5.41 -6.69 0.05
CA LEU A 13 4.96 -5.37 -0.45
C LEU A 13 5.19 -4.26 0.58
N LEU A 14 4.89 -4.52 1.86
CA LEU A 14 5.05 -3.54 2.94
C LEU A 14 6.53 -3.25 3.23
N GLU A 15 7.39 -4.27 3.16
CA GLU A 15 8.83 -4.06 3.34
C GLU A 15 9.43 -3.25 2.19
N ARG A 16 9.07 -3.60 0.95
CA ARG A 16 9.46 -2.83 -0.23
C ARG A 16 9.01 -1.36 -0.13
N LEU A 17 7.81 -1.11 0.38
CA LEU A 17 7.31 0.25 0.61
C LEU A 17 8.21 1.00 1.59
N LYS A 18 8.52 0.40 2.75
CA LYS A 18 9.40 1.02 3.76
C LYS A 18 10.77 1.37 3.18
N GLU A 19 11.36 0.48 2.40
CA GLU A 19 12.67 0.70 1.76
C GLU A 19 12.62 1.79 0.68
N SER A 20 11.48 2.01 0.05
CA SER A 20 11.32 2.96 -1.07
C SER A 20 10.93 4.37 -0.63
N VAL A 21 10.49 4.56 0.61
CA VAL A 21 10.02 5.86 1.10
C VAL A 21 11.18 6.71 1.62
N GLU A 22 11.41 7.85 0.97
CA GLU A 22 12.42 8.83 1.40
C GLU A 22 11.91 9.84 2.45
N LYS A 23 10.58 10.08 2.47
CA LYS A 23 9.93 11.05 3.35
C LYS A 23 8.86 10.36 4.18
N GLU A 24 8.95 10.47 5.50
CA GLU A 24 7.99 9.84 6.42
C GLU A 24 6.53 10.25 6.15
N GLU A 25 6.31 11.47 5.64
CA GLU A 25 4.99 11.98 5.25
C GLU A 25 4.31 11.12 4.15
N CYS A 26 5.08 10.41 3.32
CA CYS A 26 4.52 9.48 2.34
C CYS A 26 3.87 8.26 3.02
N LEU A 27 4.20 7.97 4.29
CA LEU A 27 3.55 6.95 5.10
C LEU A 27 2.23 7.40 5.72
N SER A 28 1.75 8.60 5.39
CA SER A 28 0.44 9.11 5.80
C SER A 28 -0.40 9.68 4.65
N CYS A 29 -0.06 9.38 3.40
CA CYS A 29 -0.78 9.90 2.25
C CYS A 29 -1.94 8.99 1.77
N ASP A 30 -2.85 9.55 0.97
CA ASP A 30 -3.95 8.82 0.34
C ASP A 30 -3.48 7.65 -0.54
N CYS A 31 -2.34 7.81 -1.23
CA CYS A 31 -1.80 6.74 -2.08
C CYS A 31 -1.43 5.50 -1.26
N LEU A 32 -0.89 5.68 -0.06
CA LEU A 32 -0.63 4.58 0.86
C LEU A 32 -1.96 3.94 1.29
N GLN A 33 -2.94 4.73 1.73
CA GLN A 33 -4.21 4.17 2.20
C GLN A 33 -4.94 3.40 1.09
N GLY A 34 -4.81 3.84 -0.17
CA GLY A 34 -5.28 3.11 -1.35
C GLY A 34 -4.59 1.74 -1.52
N LEU A 35 -3.25 1.71 -1.42
CA LEU A 35 -2.48 0.46 -1.46
C LEU A 35 -2.90 -0.50 -0.34
N ILE A 36 -2.99 -0.02 0.90
CA ILE A 36 -3.39 -0.81 2.07
C ILE A 36 -4.78 -1.39 1.88
N THR A 37 -5.74 -0.56 1.46
CA THR A 37 -7.12 -1.01 1.21
C THR A 37 -7.16 -2.10 0.15
N GLN A 38 -6.40 -1.95 -0.94
CA GLN A 38 -6.39 -2.95 -2.00
C GLN A 38 -5.77 -4.28 -1.55
N ILE A 39 -4.67 -4.22 -0.79
CA ILE A 39 -4.03 -5.39 -0.21
C ILE A 39 -5.01 -6.16 0.68
N GLU A 40 -5.74 -5.48 1.56
CA GLU A 40 -6.73 -6.12 2.44
C GLU A 40 -7.88 -6.77 1.67
N LEU A 41 -8.29 -6.19 0.54
CA LEU A 41 -9.35 -6.75 -0.31
C LEU A 41 -8.91 -8.00 -1.06
N ASP A 42 -7.64 -8.07 -1.46
CA ASP A 42 -7.06 -9.13 -2.27
C ASP A 42 -6.42 -10.26 -1.46
N ALA A 43 -6.25 -10.07 -0.15
CA ALA A 43 -5.70 -11.07 0.74
C ALA A 43 -6.62 -12.31 0.86
N THR A 44 -6.02 -13.50 0.85
CA THR A 44 -6.72 -14.77 1.09
C THR A 44 -7.22 -14.91 2.53
N GLU A 45 -6.56 -14.22 3.46
CA GLU A 45 -6.81 -14.25 4.89
C GLU A 45 -6.86 -12.82 5.47
N ASP A 46 -7.29 -12.68 6.72
CA ASP A 46 -7.31 -11.37 7.39
C ASP A 46 -5.89 -10.91 7.75
N VAL A 47 -5.37 -9.97 6.95
CA VAL A 47 -4.04 -9.40 7.09
C VAL A 47 -4.03 -8.05 7.83
N LYS A 48 -5.14 -7.63 8.45
CA LYS A 48 -5.23 -6.35 9.16
C LYS A 48 -4.17 -6.15 10.24
N HIS A 49 -3.76 -7.25 10.88
CA HIS A 49 -2.68 -7.22 11.86
C HIS A 49 -1.32 -6.81 11.25
N LEU A 50 -1.11 -7.05 9.95
CA LEU A 50 0.08 -6.64 9.20
C LEU A 50 -0.03 -5.20 8.68
N THR A 51 -1.22 -4.79 8.26
CA THR A 51 -1.46 -3.46 7.66
C THR A 51 -1.75 -2.38 8.68
N ALA A 52 -2.22 -2.72 9.89
CA ALA A 52 -2.58 -1.77 10.95
C ALA A 52 -1.52 -0.69 11.24
N PRO A 53 -0.20 -0.98 11.26
CA PRO A 53 0.82 0.05 11.46
C PRO A 53 0.86 1.15 10.38
N PHE A 54 0.26 0.89 9.21
CA PHE A 54 0.23 1.80 8.05
C PHE A 54 -1.14 2.49 7.88
N VAL A 55 -2.14 2.13 8.69
CA VAL A 55 -3.46 2.77 8.64
C VAL A 55 -3.37 4.13 9.32
N VAL A 56 -3.78 5.17 8.62
CA VAL A 56 -3.70 6.56 9.11
C VAL A 56 -5.09 7.16 9.20
N SER A 57 -5.39 7.81 10.34
CA SER A 57 -6.64 8.53 10.52
C SER A 57 -6.70 9.77 9.64
N ASN A 58 -7.88 10.16 9.17
CA ASN A 58 -8.06 11.31 8.26
C ASN A 58 -7.40 12.60 8.76
N GLU A 59 -7.42 12.87 10.07
CA GLU A 59 -6.81 14.07 10.67
C GLU A 59 -5.27 14.09 10.59
N LYS A 60 -4.64 12.92 10.42
CA LYS A 60 -3.19 12.74 10.33
C LYS A 60 -2.74 12.48 8.89
N MET A 61 -3.68 12.41 7.96
CA MET A 61 -3.34 12.20 6.55
C MET A 61 -2.63 13.43 6.00
N HIS A 62 -1.50 13.19 5.36
CA HIS A 62 -0.77 14.22 4.65
C HIS A 62 -1.48 14.52 3.33
N PRO A 63 -1.91 15.77 3.08
CA PRO A 63 -2.56 16.16 1.84
C PRO A 63 -1.50 16.29 0.73
N CYS A 64 -1.26 15.22 -0.04
CA CYS A 64 -0.39 15.22 -1.22
C CYS A 64 -1.24 15.27 -2.50
N LEU A 65 -0.94 16.19 -3.41
CA LEU A 65 -1.57 16.28 -4.75
C LEU A 65 -0.91 15.38 -5.80
N GLY A 66 -0.23 14.31 -5.35
CA GLY A 66 0.68 13.53 -6.18
C GLY A 66 2.11 14.04 -6.03
N CYS A 67 2.92 13.26 -5.32
CA CYS A 67 4.31 13.55 -5.04
C CYS A 67 5.14 12.95 -6.19
N ASP A 68 6.22 13.61 -6.63
CA ASP A 68 7.12 13.06 -7.66
C ASP A 68 8.57 13.01 -7.11
N PRO A 69 9.08 11.82 -6.74
CA PRO A 69 8.42 10.50 -6.80
C PRO A 69 7.38 10.27 -5.68
N CYS A 70 6.37 9.42 -5.93
CA CYS A 70 5.43 8.89 -4.93
C CYS A 70 5.57 7.36 -4.82
N PRO A 71 6.42 6.87 -3.90
CA PRO A 71 6.66 5.44 -3.71
C PRO A 71 5.38 4.59 -3.51
N PRO A 72 4.41 4.95 -2.65
CA PRO A 72 3.20 4.15 -2.51
C PRO A 72 2.36 4.09 -3.79
N ALA A 73 2.28 5.19 -4.56
CA ALA A 73 1.57 5.18 -5.83
C ALA A 73 2.25 4.31 -6.89
N VAL A 74 3.59 4.34 -6.95
CA VAL A 74 4.38 3.51 -7.88
C VAL A 74 4.18 2.02 -7.57
N ILE A 75 4.34 1.64 -6.30
CA ILE A 75 4.14 0.24 -5.86
C ILE A 75 2.70 -0.19 -6.12
N PHE A 76 1.72 0.66 -5.83
CA PHE A 76 0.31 0.36 -6.12
C PHE A 76 0.04 0.17 -7.61
N ALA A 77 0.58 1.04 -8.47
CA ALA A 77 0.40 0.93 -9.91
C ALA A 77 1.04 -0.35 -10.46
N GLU A 78 2.24 -0.70 -10.01
CA GLU A 78 2.91 -1.94 -10.39
C GLU A 78 2.15 -3.18 -9.90
N TYR A 79 1.67 -3.14 -8.66
CA TYR A 79 0.82 -4.19 -8.11
C TYR A 79 -0.41 -4.38 -8.99
N ILE A 80 -1.20 -3.34 -9.26
CA ILE A 80 -2.41 -3.46 -10.09
C ILE A 80 -2.10 -3.98 -11.51
N ARG A 81 -0.96 -3.60 -12.10
CA ARG A 81 -0.53 -4.10 -13.41
C ARG A 81 -0.25 -5.61 -13.40
N SER A 82 0.49 -6.09 -12.39
CA SER A 82 0.78 -7.53 -12.25
C SER A 82 -0.49 -8.36 -12.07
N ARG A 83 -1.52 -7.79 -11.44
CA ARG A 83 -2.84 -8.41 -11.22
C ARG A 83 -3.70 -8.46 -12.48
N LYS A 84 -3.52 -7.54 -13.42
CA LYS A 84 -4.34 -7.41 -14.63
C LYS A 84 -3.71 -8.04 -15.88
N ASN A 85 -2.52 -8.64 -15.77
CA ASN A 85 -1.69 -9.02 -16.93
C ASN A 85 -1.53 -7.84 -17.92
N LEU A 86 -1.35 -6.63 -17.39
CA LEU A 86 -1.10 -5.40 -18.16
C LEU A 86 0.37 -5.01 -18.14
#